data_AF-A6XPJ0-F1
#
_entry.id   AF-A6XPJ0-F1
#
_cell.length_a   1.000
_cell.length_b   1.000
_cell.length_c   1.000
_cell.angle_alpha   90.00
_cell.angle_beta   90.00
_cell.angle_gamma   90.00
#
_symmetry.space_group_name_H-M   'P 1'
#
loop_
_entity.id
_entity.type
_entity.pdbx_description
1 polymer ?
#
loop_
_entity_poly.entity_id
_entity_poly.type
_entity_poly.pdbx_seq_one_letter_code
_entity_poly.pdbx_strand_id
1 'polypeptide(L)'
;MPTLFDSHDEFSEWFSKDIESHAQSNTKLNEDQLKRLHMILKPFMLRRIKKHVQKELGDKVEKDVFCDLTYRQRAYYTNLRNRVSIMDLIEKAAIGDDSDSTTLMNLVMQFRKVCNHPDLFERAETASPFAAAYFAETASFLREGPLIDVAYSTRNIIEYDLPRLICSSHGRLDVPGPGNERAGFNGKYLSHMMNIWTPENIRESAKQDQAFSWLRFADTSVGEAFELSRQGVFERAIRRRGYSQRLSRLMVVYDDKENDLSAAVPSHSLFNIVERSDRRALAEITREGRMNELLNISSRTFQNAGLGLIEPCAKPGALAPPITISCSNQFVNVEIRDTLFNPSVQPTLLEPPREPWMQ
;
A
#
# COMPACT_ATOMS: atom_id res chain seq x y z
N MET A 1 56.98 -43.14 7.79
CA MET A 1 56.24 -43.26 9.08
C MET A 1 56.48 -44.66 9.63
N PRO A 2 56.29 -44.93 10.94
CA PRO A 2 56.30 -46.29 11.45
C PRO A 2 55.25 -47.15 10.72
N THR A 3 55.53 -48.45 10.56
CA THR A 3 54.64 -49.41 9.89
C THR A 3 53.26 -49.55 10.56
N LEU A 4 53.15 -49.11 11.81
CA LEU A 4 51.94 -49.08 12.63
C LEU A 4 50.89 -48.05 12.15
N PHE A 5 51.25 -47.16 11.22
CA PHE A 5 50.34 -46.23 10.55
C PHE A 5 50.04 -46.64 9.10
N ASP A 6 50.63 -47.74 8.62
CA ASP A 6 50.43 -48.20 7.24
C ASP A 6 49.07 -48.93 7.09
N SER A 7 48.48 -49.42 8.18
CA SER A 7 47.14 -50.00 8.20
C SER A 7 46.18 -49.16 9.08
N HIS A 8 45.09 -48.67 8.47
CA HIS A 8 44.05 -47.91 9.19
C HIS A 8 43.26 -48.81 10.14
N ASP A 9 43.14 -50.10 9.80
CA ASP A 9 42.34 -51.07 10.53
C ASP A 9 43.01 -51.48 11.85
N GLU A 10 44.35 -51.70 11.88
CA GLU A 10 45.04 -52.00 13.14
C GLU A 10 45.05 -50.79 14.07
N PHE A 11 45.20 -49.57 13.52
CA PHE A 11 45.10 -48.35 14.31
C PHE A 11 43.70 -48.19 14.91
N SER A 12 42.66 -48.48 14.13
CA SER A 12 41.27 -48.38 14.60
C SER A 12 40.91 -49.48 15.61
N GLU A 13 41.45 -50.69 15.48
CA GLU A 13 41.23 -51.76 16.44
C GLU A 13 41.92 -51.48 17.78
N TRP A 14 43.13 -50.90 17.75
CA TRP A 14 43.89 -50.53 18.95
C TRP A 14 43.36 -49.29 19.68
N PHE A 15 42.63 -48.39 18.99
CA PHE A 15 42.22 -47.10 19.56
C PHE A 15 40.72 -46.78 19.47
N SER A 16 39.99 -47.13 18.40
CA SER A 16 38.58 -46.74 18.21
C SER A 16 37.61 -47.47 19.14
N LYS A 17 37.79 -48.79 19.31
CA LYS A 17 36.84 -49.66 20.04
C LYS A 17 36.72 -49.33 21.54
N ASP A 18 37.83 -48.94 22.16
CA ASP A 18 37.88 -48.58 23.58
C ASP A 18 37.62 -47.09 23.83
N ILE A 19 37.89 -46.21 22.86
CA ILE A 19 37.61 -44.77 22.98
C ILE A 19 36.12 -44.48 22.74
N GLU A 20 35.47 -45.13 21.78
CA GLU A 20 34.04 -44.97 21.52
C GLU A 20 33.18 -45.53 22.66
N SER A 21 33.58 -46.66 23.28
CA SER A 21 32.90 -47.23 24.44
C SER A 21 33.04 -46.35 25.70
N HIS A 22 34.15 -45.63 25.85
CA HIS A 22 34.35 -44.66 26.94
C HIS A 22 33.64 -43.31 26.70
N ALA A 23 33.55 -42.85 25.46
CA ALA A 23 32.84 -41.60 25.12
C ALA A 23 31.33 -41.67 25.42
N GLN A 24 30.73 -42.86 25.38
CA GLN A 24 29.33 -43.07 25.75
C GLN A 24 29.08 -43.17 27.27
N SER A 25 30.11 -43.40 28.09
CA SER A 25 29.93 -43.77 29.52
C SER A 25 30.33 -42.71 30.55
N ASN A 26 30.83 -41.52 30.15
CA ASN A 26 31.19 -40.41 31.06
C ASN A 26 32.12 -40.81 32.24
N THR A 27 32.90 -41.88 32.08
CA THR A 27 33.89 -42.32 33.07
C THR A 27 35.25 -41.69 32.77
N LYS A 28 36.04 -41.43 33.82
CA LYS A 28 37.40 -40.86 33.67
C LYS A 28 38.25 -41.80 32.80
N LEU A 29 38.87 -41.25 31.76
CA LEU A 29 39.76 -41.96 30.84
C LEU A 29 40.90 -42.67 31.59
N ASN A 30 41.23 -43.89 31.17
CA ASN A 30 42.41 -44.61 31.67
C ASN A 30 43.69 -43.82 31.30
N GLU A 31 44.38 -43.27 32.30
CA GLU A 31 45.58 -42.44 32.08
C GLU A 31 46.70 -43.17 31.34
N ASP A 32 46.81 -44.49 31.52
CA ASP A 32 47.89 -45.29 30.93
C ASP A 32 47.72 -45.48 29.42
N GLN A 33 46.47 -45.59 28.94
CA GLN A 33 46.17 -45.62 27.50
C GLN A 33 46.42 -44.24 26.86
N LEU A 34 46.03 -43.15 27.55
CA LEU A 34 46.27 -41.79 27.09
C LEU A 34 47.77 -41.47 27.00
N LYS A 35 48.58 -41.91 27.97
CA LYS A 35 50.05 -41.78 27.95
C LYS A 35 50.65 -42.54 26.76
N ARG A 36 50.18 -43.76 26.49
CA ARG A 36 50.64 -44.57 25.34
C ARG A 36 50.33 -43.89 24.01
N LEU A 37 49.11 -43.37 23.84
CA LEU A 37 48.73 -42.60 22.64
C LEU A 37 49.60 -41.34 22.47
N HIS A 38 49.85 -40.60 23.56
CA HIS A 38 50.73 -39.44 23.53
C HIS A 38 52.16 -39.79 23.12
N MET A 39 52.74 -40.90 23.58
CA MET A 39 54.08 -41.32 23.16
C MET A 39 54.17 -41.61 21.66
N ILE A 40 53.14 -42.25 21.10
CA ILE A 40 53.10 -42.63 19.68
C ILE A 40 52.90 -41.41 18.78
N LEU A 41 52.03 -40.46 19.16
CA LEU A 41 51.71 -39.28 18.33
C LEU A 41 52.73 -38.13 18.45
N LYS A 42 53.39 -37.96 19.60
CA LYS A 42 54.29 -36.82 19.89
C LYS A 42 55.43 -36.60 18.88
N PRO A 43 56.11 -37.63 18.31
CA PRO A 43 57.13 -37.40 17.29
C PRO A 43 56.58 -37.06 15.90
N PHE A 44 55.29 -37.28 15.64
CA PHE A 44 54.66 -37.08 14.33
C PHE A 44 53.69 -35.89 14.28
N MET A 45 53.24 -35.39 15.43
CA MET A 45 52.36 -34.23 15.52
C MET A 45 53.00 -33.09 16.31
N LEU A 46 53.21 -31.95 15.65
CA LEU A 46 53.64 -30.72 16.31
C LEU A 46 52.42 -29.97 16.86
N ARG A 47 52.21 -30.04 18.18
CA ARG A 47 51.12 -29.35 18.88
C ARG A 47 51.62 -28.10 19.60
N ARG A 48 51.08 -26.93 19.26
CA ARG A 48 51.37 -25.67 19.97
C ARG A 48 50.13 -25.16 20.70
N ILE A 49 50.31 -24.67 21.93
CA ILE A 49 49.23 -24.14 22.77
C ILE A 49 49.00 -22.67 22.39
N LYS A 50 47.74 -22.24 22.26
CA LYS A 50 47.38 -20.86 21.89
C LYS A 50 48.10 -19.81 22.75
N LYS A 51 48.25 -20.08 24.06
CA LYS A 51 49.04 -19.32 25.05
C LYS A 51 50.50 -19.06 24.64
N HIS A 52 51.12 -19.97 23.86
CA HIS A 52 52.51 -19.84 23.38
C HIS A 52 52.62 -19.21 21.99
N VAL A 53 51.51 -19.07 21.23
CA VAL A 53 51.50 -18.55 19.85
C VAL A 53 51.15 -17.08 19.79
N GLN A 54 50.14 -16.66 20.55
CA GLN A 54 49.55 -15.33 20.42
C GLN A 54 49.42 -14.70 21.80
N LYS A 55 50.48 -14.02 22.25
CA LYS A 55 50.53 -13.30 23.54
C LYS A 55 49.94 -11.88 23.48
N GLU A 56 49.71 -11.37 22.27
CA GLU A 56 49.20 -10.01 22.02
C GLU A 56 47.67 -9.94 21.94
N LEU A 57 46.97 -11.08 21.87
CA LEU A 57 45.51 -11.13 21.93
C LEU A 57 45.04 -11.12 23.39
N GLY A 58 44.03 -10.29 23.67
CA GLY A 58 43.36 -10.25 24.98
C GLY A 58 42.56 -11.53 25.28
N ASP A 59 42.08 -11.63 26.52
CA ASP A 59 41.35 -12.81 26.98
C ASP A 59 39.98 -12.93 26.30
N LYS A 60 39.66 -14.15 25.84
CA LYS A 60 38.32 -14.48 25.34
C LYS A 60 37.40 -14.71 26.53
N VAL A 61 36.39 -13.86 26.69
CA VAL A 61 35.29 -14.05 27.64
C VAL A 61 34.07 -14.53 26.87
N GLU A 62 33.53 -15.69 27.25
CA GLU A 62 32.27 -16.22 26.73
C GLU A 62 31.12 -15.76 27.62
N LYS A 63 30.04 -15.28 27.01
CA LYS A 63 28.84 -14.82 27.72
C LYS A 63 27.63 -15.55 27.13
N ASP A 64 27.02 -16.40 27.94
CA ASP A 64 25.82 -17.13 27.55
C ASP A 64 24.58 -16.29 27.84
N VAL A 65 23.85 -15.93 26.79
CA VAL A 65 22.58 -15.19 26.87
C VAL A 65 21.46 -16.11 26.39
N PHE A 66 20.56 -16.48 27.31
CA PHE A 66 19.39 -17.28 26.99
C PHE A 66 18.28 -16.39 26.40
N CYS A 67 17.60 -16.89 25.37
CA CYS A 67 16.52 -16.20 24.67
C CYS A 67 15.24 -17.02 24.69
N ASP A 68 14.10 -16.35 24.85
CA ASP A 68 12.78 -16.98 24.80
C ASP A 68 12.24 -17.12 23.37
N LEU A 69 11.35 -18.09 23.17
CA LEU A 69 10.61 -18.25 21.91
C LEU A 69 9.40 -17.30 21.85
N THR A 70 9.26 -16.59 20.73
CA THR A 70 8.06 -15.77 20.41
C THR A 70 6.80 -16.62 20.29
N TYR A 71 5.62 -15.97 20.33
CA TYR A 71 4.33 -16.68 20.20
C TYR A 71 4.25 -17.53 18.92
N ARG A 72 4.63 -16.96 17.76
CA ARG A 72 4.63 -17.67 16.47
C ARG A 72 5.61 -18.84 16.46
N GLN A 73 6.84 -18.64 16.96
CA GLN A 73 7.83 -19.72 17.05
C GLN A 73 7.39 -20.83 18.00
N ARG A 74 6.77 -20.50 19.14
CA ARG A 74 6.24 -21.47 20.10
C ARG A 74 5.13 -22.31 19.48
N ALA A 75 4.21 -21.69 18.74
CA ALA A 75 3.16 -22.41 18.02
C ALA A 75 3.75 -23.40 17.00
N TYR A 76 4.73 -22.99 16.19
CA TYR A 76 5.41 -23.91 15.27
C TYR A 76 6.16 -25.03 15.99
N TYR A 77 6.86 -24.71 17.09
CA TYR A 77 7.58 -25.69 17.90
C TYR A 77 6.64 -26.75 18.48
N THR A 78 5.50 -26.33 19.05
CA THR A 78 4.46 -27.22 19.57
C THR A 78 3.83 -28.04 18.44
N ASN A 79 3.55 -27.44 17.27
CA ASN A 79 3.03 -28.17 16.12
C ASN A 79 4.00 -29.24 15.61
N LEU A 80 5.31 -28.96 15.56
CA LEU A 80 6.33 -29.95 15.20
C LEU A 80 6.39 -31.08 16.24
N ARG A 81 6.34 -30.74 17.53
CA ARG A 81 6.28 -31.72 18.63
C ARG A 81 5.01 -32.57 18.59
N ASN A 82 3.89 -32.03 18.15
CA ASN A 82 2.63 -32.78 18.06
C ASN A 82 2.57 -33.68 16.82
N ARG A 83 3.17 -33.27 15.69
CA ARG A 83 3.25 -34.09 14.48
C ARG A 83 4.10 -35.34 14.66
N VAL A 84 5.00 -35.32 15.62
CA VAL A 84 5.91 -36.43 15.91
C VAL A 84 5.81 -36.70 17.40
N SER A 85 5.06 -37.71 17.80
CA SER A 85 5.31 -38.38 19.08
C SER A 85 6.77 -38.83 19.06
N ILE A 86 7.64 -38.01 19.66
CA ILE A 86 9.09 -38.25 19.72
C ILE A 86 9.40 -39.66 20.26
N MET A 87 8.51 -40.19 21.12
CA MET A 87 8.57 -41.55 21.63
C MET A 87 8.41 -42.61 20.53
N ASP A 88 7.44 -42.48 19.62
CA ASP A 88 7.20 -43.47 18.57
C ASP A 88 8.34 -43.53 17.54
N LEU A 89 9.02 -42.40 17.34
CA LEU A 89 10.14 -42.29 16.41
C LEU A 89 11.48 -42.75 17.03
N ILE A 90 11.64 -42.59 18.35
CA ILE A 90 12.77 -43.17 19.10
C ILE A 90 12.62 -44.69 19.22
N GLU A 91 11.41 -45.19 19.50
CA GLU A 91 11.14 -46.63 19.54
C GLU A 91 11.40 -47.31 18.18
N LYS A 92 11.04 -46.66 17.08
CA LYS A 92 11.29 -47.18 15.72
C LYS A 92 12.74 -47.06 15.28
N ALA A 93 13.43 -45.97 15.62
CA ALA A 93 14.86 -45.81 15.31
C ALA A 93 15.75 -46.79 16.12
N ALA A 94 15.31 -47.20 17.31
CA ALA A 94 15.98 -48.26 18.08
C ALA A 94 15.92 -49.64 17.39
N ILE A 95 15.03 -49.83 16.40
CA ILE A 95 14.89 -51.07 15.63
C ILE A 95 15.87 -51.12 14.44
N GLY A 96 16.62 -50.03 14.17
CA GLY A 96 17.80 -50.07 13.29
C GLY A 96 17.53 -49.93 11.79
N ASP A 97 16.41 -49.31 11.39
CA ASP A 97 16.15 -48.98 9.98
C ASP A 97 16.83 -47.64 9.63
N ASP A 98 17.86 -47.68 8.77
CA ASP A 98 18.67 -46.52 8.37
C ASP A 98 17.82 -45.38 7.75
N SER A 99 16.68 -45.72 7.16
CA SER A 99 15.74 -44.75 6.59
C SER A 99 15.12 -43.80 7.62
N ASP A 100 14.85 -44.28 8.84
CA ASP A 100 14.23 -43.50 9.91
C ASP A 100 15.22 -42.54 10.60
N SER A 101 16.51 -42.86 10.58
CA SER A 101 17.58 -42.00 11.11
C SER A 101 17.70 -40.67 10.36
N THR A 102 17.52 -40.69 9.03
CA THR A 102 17.54 -39.49 8.19
C THR A 102 16.33 -38.59 8.45
N THR A 103 15.18 -39.20 8.77
CA THR A 103 13.94 -38.51 9.11
C THR A 103 14.05 -37.80 10.46
N LEU A 104 14.69 -38.43 11.46
CA LEU A 104 15.03 -37.82 12.74
C LEU A 104 16.00 -36.64 12.60
N MET A 105 17.06 -36.80 11.81
CA MET A 105 18.02 -35.72 11.57
C MET A 105 17.34 -34.50 10.91
N ASN A 106 16.43 -34.74 9.96
CA ASN A 106 15.61 -33.69 9.38
C ASN A 106 14.74 -32.98 10.44
N LEU A 107 14.16 -33.71 11.39
CA LEU A 107 13.37 -33.13 12.48
C LEU A 107 14.20 -32.25 13.43
N VAL A 108 15.38 -32.70 13.84
CA VAL A 108 16.31 -31.90 14.67
C VAL A 108 16.69 -30.62 13.94
N MET A 109 16.96 -30.72 12.63
CA MET A 109 17.23 -29.55 11.80
C MET A 109 16.03 -28.60 11.72
N GLN A 110 14.80 -29.11 11.68
CA GLN A 110 13.59 -28.27 11.75
C GLN A 110 13.49 -27.56 13.11
N PHE A 111 13.71 -28.24 14.24
CA PHE A 111 13.72 -27.58 15.54
C PHE A 111 14.77 -26.46 15.63
N ARG A 112 15.97 -26.69 15.09
CA ARG A 112 17.01 -25.64 14.99
C ARG A 112 16.58 -24.46 14.12
N LYS A 113 15.87 -24.70 13.01
CA LYS A 113 15.33 -23.63 12.15
C LYS A 113 14.30 -22.76 12.87
N VAL A 114 13.42 -23.34 13.69
CA VAL A 114 12.38 -22.58 14.42
C VAL A 114 13.04 -21.63 15.42
N CYS A 115 14.07 -22.11 16.13
CA CYS A 115 14.84 -21.30 17.07
C CYS A 115 15.59 -20.16 16.39
N ASN A 116 16.05 -20.34 15.14
CA ASN A 116 16.74 -19.31 14.38
C ASN A 116 15.77 -18.23 13.87
N HIS A 117 14.82 -18.60 12.99
CA HIS A 117 13.85 -17.64 12.43
C HIS A 117 12.62 -18.36 11.84
N PRO A 118 11.37 -17.95 12.17
CA PRO A 118 10.16 -18.62 11.70
C PRO A 118 9.96 -18.57 10.19
N ASP A 119 10.43 -17.51 9.51
CA ASP A 119 10.25 -17.36 8.05
C ASP A 119 11.13 -18.32 7.22
N LEU A 120 12.00 -19.11 7.86
CA LEU A 120 12.69 -20.24 7.20
C LEU A 120 11.74 -21.42 6.92
N PHE A 121 10.60 -21.49 7.61
CA PHE A 121 9.54 -22.48 7.34
C PHE A 121 8.57 -21.96 6.30
N GLU A 122 8.00 -20.80 6.59
CA GLU A 122 6.94 -20.21 5.81
C GLU A 122 7.17 -18.71 5.80
N ARG A 123 7.60 -18.19 4.65
CA ARG A 123 7.79 -16.77 4.46
C ARG A 123 6.43 -16.08 4.57
N ALA A 124 6.40 -14.97 5.29
CA ALA A 124 5.24 -14.08 5.25
C ALA A 124 5.18 -13.43 3.87
N GLU A 125 4.42 -14.04 2.94
CA GLU A 125 4.20 -13.45 1.63
C GLU A 125 3.34 -12.19 1.73
N THR A 126 3.56 -11.25 0.81
CA THR A 126 2.76 -10.04 0.74
C THR A 126 1.34 -10.38 0.32
N ALA A 127 0.39 -10.22 1.23
CA ALA A 127 -1.01 -10.49 0.97
C ALA A 127 -1.74 -9.24 0.42
N SER A 128 -2.46 -9.43 -0.68
CA SER A 128 -3.43 -8.49 -1.23
C SER A 128 -4.88 -8.99 -0.97
N PRO A 129 -5.87 -8.08 -0.96
CA PRO A 129 -7.28 -8.47 -1.01
C PRO A 129 -7.59 -9.35 -2.22
N PHE A 130 -8.61 -10.20 -2.10
CA PHE A 130 -9.08 -11.02 -3.22
C PHE A 130 -9.61 -10.11 -4.36
N ALA A 131 -9.07 -10.27 -5.57
CA ALA A 131 -9.54 -9.54 -6.74
C ALA A 131 -10.64 -10.34 -7.45
N ALA A 132 -11.88 -9.90 -7.30
CA ALA A 132 -13.04 -10.44 -8.02
C ALA A 132 -13.14 -9.81 -9.43
N ALA A 133 -12.14 -10.11 -10.26
CA ALA A 133 -11.99 -9.53 -11.59
C ALA A 133 -11.39 -10.55 -12.56
N TYR A 134 -11.72 -10.42 -13.83
CA TYR A 134 -10.97 -11.02 -14.92
C TYR A 134 -9.79 -10.12 -15.28
N PHE A 135 -8.60 -10.68 -15.42
CA PHE A 135 -7.42 -10.01 -15.97
C PHE A 135 -6.69 -10.99 -16.91
N ALA A 136 -5.95 -10.47 -17.88
CA ALA A 136 -5.13 -11.31 -18.74
C ALA A 136 -3.92 -11.85 -17.98
N GLU A 137 -3.81 -13.17 -17.90
CA GLU A 137 -2.63 -13.84 -17.35
C GLU A 137 -1.49 -13.84 -18.36
N THR A 138 -0.26 -13.63 -17.87
CA THR A 138 0.96 -13.76 -18.68
C THR A 138 1.14 -15.21 -19.10
N ALA A 139 1.12 -15.46 -20.41
CA ALA A 139 1.17 -16.81 -20.95
C ALA A 139 2.52 -17.52 -20.71
N SER A 140 3.64 -16.81 -20.84
CA SER A 140 4.97 -17.40 -20.61
C SER A 140 6.06 -16.34 -20.44
N PHE A 141 6.87 -16.50 -19.41
CA PHE A 141 8.03 -15.65 -19.13
C PHE A 141 9.15 -15.75 -20.19
N LEU A 142 9.19 -16.83 -20.98
CA LEU A 142 10.22 -17.03 -22.01
C LEU A 142 9.92 -16.28 -23.32
N ARG A 143 8.67 -15.84 -23.51
CA ARG A 143 8.23 -15.16 -24.73
C ARG A 143 8.28 -13.64 -24.61
N GLU A 144 8.02 -13.12 -23.41
CA GLU A 144 8.04 -11.69 -23.16
C GLU A 144 9.50 -11.20 -23.12
N GLY A 145 9.82 -10.25 -23.99
CA GLY A 145 11.16 -9.66 -24.08
C GLY A 145 11.42 -8.62 -22.99
N PRO A 146 12.54 -7.88 -23.07
CA PRO A 146 12.86 -6.84 -22.08
C PRO A 146 11.97 -5.59 -22.17
N LEU A 147 11.35 -5.33 -23.33
CA LEU A 147 10.41 -4.23 -23.53
C LEU A 147 8.99 -4.78 -23.65
N ILE A 148 8.15 -4.50 -22.65
CA ILE A 148 6.78 -5.00 -22.57
C ILE A 148 5.86 -3.82 -22.30
N ASP A 149 4.82 -3.67 -23.12
CA ASP A 149 3.75 -2.70 -22.88
C ASP A 149 2.69 -3.35 -21.99
N VAL A 150 2.56 -2.86 -20.76
CA VAL A 150 1.56 -3.34 -19.80
C VAL A 150 0.24 -2.61 -20.05
N ALA A 151 -0.72 -3.29 -20.66
CA ALA A 151 -2.05 -2.76 -20.92
C ALA A 151 -3.04 -3.02 -19.76
N TYR A 152 -3.97 -2.09 -19.54
CA TYR A 152 -5.06 -2.26 -18.58
C TYR A 152 -6.05 -3.34 -19.06
N SER A 153 -6.07 -4.49 -18.39
CA SER A 153 -6.86 -5.68 -18.77
C SER A 153 -7.99 -6.03 -17.79
N THR A 154 -8.09 -5.31 -16.66
CA THR A 154 -9.03 -5.68 -15.59
C THR A 154 -10.48 -5.42 -16.00
N ARG A 155 -11.30 -6.47 -15.97
CA ARG A 155 -12.74 -6.47 -16.25
C ARG A 155 -13.51 -7.13 -15.11
N ASN A 156 -14.76 -6.72 -14.91
CA ASN A 156 -15.62 -7.42 -13.96
C ASN A 156 -16.05 -8.76 -14.56
N ILE A 157 -16.14 -9.79 -13.72
CA ILE A 157 -16.67 -11.11 -14.10
C ILE A 157 -18.19 -11.01 -14.36
N ILE A 158 -18.85 -10.10 -13.65
CA ILE A 158 -20.27 -9.78 -13.86
C ILE A 158 -20.34 -8.82 -15.05
N GLU A 159 -20.73 -9.36 -16.20
CA GLU A 159 -21.02 -8.59 -17.41
C GLU A 159 -22.54 -8.37 -17.52
N TYR A 160 -22.94 -7.16 -17.91
CA TYR A 160 -24.34 -6.85 -18.18
C TYR A 160 -24.55 -6.73 -19.70
N ASP A 161 -25.07 -7.81 -20.29
CA ASP A 161 -25.31 -7.90 -21.73
C ASP A 161 -26.54 -7.06 -22.12
N LEU A 162 -26.31 -6.04 -22.95
CA LEU A 162 -27.39 -5.21 -23.49
C LEU A 162 -27.47 -5.32 -25.02
N PRO A 163 -28.68 -5.49 -25.59
CA PRO A 163 -28.89 -5.41 -27.03
C PRO A 163 -28.40 -4.09 -27.61
N ARG A 164 -27.79 -4.17 -28.80
CA ARG A 164 -27.29 -3.00 -29.53
C ARG A 164 -28.35 -1.92 -29.74
N LEU A 165 -29.62 -2.29 -29.90
CA LEU A 165 -30.70 -1.32 -30.09
C LEU A 165 -30.88 -0.42 -28.86
N ILE A 166 -30.83 -1.00 -27.66
CA ILE A 166 -30.98 -0.26 -26.39
C ILE A 166 -29.79 0.67 -26.17
N CYS A 167 -28.58 0.18 -26.45
CA CYS A 167 -27.36 0.99 -26.36
C CYS A 167 -27.21 2.02 -27.48
N SER A 168 -28.03 1.93 -28.54
CA SER A 168 -28.03 2.91 -29.63
C SER A 168 -28.93 4.11 -29.31
N SER A 169 -28.86 5.14 -30.16
CA SER A 169 -29.73 6.32 -30.07
C SER A 169 -31.23 6.00 -30.05
N HIS A 170 -31.66 4.83 -30.54
CA HIS A 170 -33.06 4.41 -30.51
C HIS A 170 -33.56 4.07 -29.11
N GLY A 171 -32.69 3.50 -28.26
CA GLY A 171 -33.06 3.10 -26.89
C GLY A 171 -32.79 4.16 -25.83
N ARG A 172 -31.82 5.04 -26.09
CA ARG A 172 -31.41 6.08 -25.14
C ARG A 172 -32.09 7.40 -25.43
N LEU A 173 -32.67 7.99 -24.39
CA LEU A 173 -33.41 9.25 -24.50
C LEU A 173 -32.50 10.46 -24.70
N ASP A 174 -31.26 10.40 -24.23
CA ASP A 174 -30.33 11.54 -24.21
C ASP A 174 -29.47 11.66 -25.47
N VAL A 175 -29.31 10.57 -26.23
CA VAL A 175 -28.41 10.51 -27.38
C VAL A 175 -29.16 10.90 -28.65
N PRO A 176 -28.85 12.04 -29.29
CA PRO A 176 -29.47 12.42 -30.55
C PRO A 176 -29.00 11.51 -31.68
N GLY A 177 -29.93 10.96 -32.45
CA GLY A 177 -29.64 10.13 -33.61
C GLY A 177 -30.87 9.92 -34.49
N PRO A 178 -30.73 9.18 -35.60
CA PRO A 178 -31.79 9.06 -36.60
C PRO A 178 -33.08 8.38 -36.06
N GLY A 179 -32.98 7.64 -34.96
CA GLY A 179 -34.12 7.03 -34.28
C GLY A 179 -34.70 7.81 -33.11
N ASN A 180 -34.09 8.94 -32.73
CA ASN A 180 -34.49 9.75 -31.59
C ASN A 180 -34.41 11.24 -31.95
N GLU A 181 -35.44 11.70 -32.66
CA GLU A 181 -35.60 13.09 -33.06
C GLU A 181 -35.86 14.03 -31.86
N ARG A 182 -36.40 13.47 -30.76
CA ARG A 182 -36.76 14.25 -29.57
C ARG A 182 -35.55 14.70 -28.77
N ALA A 183 -34.49 13.90 -28.69
CA ALA A 183 -33.27 14.24 -27.94
C ALA A 183 -32.67 15.58 -28.38
N GLY A 184 -32.56 15.80 -29.69
CA GLY A 184 -32.01 17.04 -30.25
C GLY A 184 -32.89 18.26 -29.96
N PHE A 185 -34.21 18.13 -30.16
CA PHE A 185 -35.18 19.17 -29.83
C PHE A 185 -35.16 19.51 -28.34
N ASN A 186 -35.30 18.50 -27.47
CA ASN A 186 -35.31 18.67 -26.02
C ASN A 186 -34.00 19.29 -25.53
N GLY A 187 -32.85 18.80 -26.03
CA GLY A 187 -31.54 19.37 -25.72
C GLY A 187 -31.48 20.85 -26.04
N LYS A 188 -31.86 21.27 -27.25
CA LYS A 188 -31.82 22.68 -27.64
C LYS A 188 -32.82 23.54 -26.84
N TYR A 189 -34.08 23.13 -26.76
CA TYR A 189 -35.12 23.95 -26.16
C TYR A 189 -35.00 24.03 -24.64
N LEU A 190 -34.73 22.92 -23.95
CA LEU A 190 -34.69 22.93 -22.48
C LEU A 190 -33.37 23.47 -21.94
N SER A 191 -32.23 23.15 -22.57
CA SER A 191 -30.93 23.59 -22.04
C SER A 191 -30.46 24.95 -22.55
N HIS A 192 -30.97 25.43 -23.70
CA HIS A 192 -30.54 26.71 -24.29
C HIS A 192 -31.68 27.73 -24.48
N MET A 193 -32.82 27.38 -25.09
CA MET A 193 -33.84 28.39 -25.42
C MET A 193 -34.70 28.79 -24.20
N MET A 194 -35.41 27.80 -23.64
CA MET A 194 -36.32 27.93 -22.49
C MET A 194 -35.57 27.74 -21.15
N ASN A 195 -34.30 28.12 -21.10
CA ASN A 195 -33.50 28.03 -19.89
C ASN A 195 -33.44 29.41 -19.21
N ILE A 196 -33.89 29.49 -17.96
CA ILE A 196 -33.90 30.72 -17.16
C ILE A 196 -32.49 31.24 -16.85
N TRP A 197 -31.47 30.39 -16.95
CA TRP A 197 -30.09 30.74 -16.67
C TRP A 197 -29.33 31.29 -17.89
N THR A 198 -29.97 31.37 -19.06
CA THR A 198 -29.29 31.96 -20.21
C THR A 198 -28.96 33.43 -19.96
N PRO A 199 -27.81 33.92 -20.46
CA PRO A 199 -27.41 35.30 -20.20
C PRO A 199 -28.44 36.34 -20.63
N GLU A 200 -29.22 36.05 -21.66
CA GLU A 200 -30.26 36.96 -22.15
C GLU A 200 -31.47 37.01 -21.22
N ASN A 201 -31.98 35.84 -20.80
CA ASN A 201 -33.11 35.77 -19.87
C ASN A 201 -32.77 36.35 -18.49
N ILE A 202 -31.55 36.10 -18.00
CA ILE A 202 -31.05 36.72 -16.76
C ILE A 202 -31.02 38.25 -16.91
N ARG A 203 -30.50 38.76 -18.03
CA ARG A 203 -30.34 40.20 -18.25
C ARG A 203 -31.68 40.92 -18.39
N GLU A 204 -32.67 40.32 -19.05
CA GLU A 204 -34.02 40.86 -19.13
C GLU A 204 -34.69 40.93 -17.76
N SER A 205 -34.62 39.85 -16.99
CA SER A 205 -35.16 39.78 -15.62
C SER A 205 -34.48 40.77 -14.67
N ALA A 206 -33.15 40.93 -14.79
CA ALA A 206 -32.39 41.88 -13.98
C ALA A 206 -32.70 43.34 -14.32
N LYS A 207 -33.03 43.68 -15.58
CA LYS A 207 -33.46 45.04 -15.97
C LYS A 207 -34.82 45.43 -15.38
N GLN A 208 -35.68 44.45 -15.11
CA GLN A 208 -37.03 44.64 -14.59
C GLN A 208 -37.09 44.50 -13.05
N ASP A 209 -35.94 44.48 -12.37
CA ASP A 209 -35.80 44.26 -10.92
C ASP A 209 -36.51 42.99 -10.41
N GLN A 210 -36.53 41.93 -11.22
CA GLN A 210 -37.20 40.66 -10.91
C GLN A 210 -36.21 39.67 -10.24
N ALA A 211 -36.39 38.36 -10.50
CA ALA A 211 -35.75 37.25 -9.81
C ALA A 211 -34.21 37.27 -9.77
N PHE A 212 -33.53 37.90 -10.74
CA PHE A 212 -32.06 37.96 -10.82
C PHE A 212 -31.43 39.27 -10.34
N SER A 213 -32.20 40.18 -9.73
CA SER A 213 -31.71 41.46 -9.19
C SER A 213 -30.55 41.29 -8.18
N TRP A 214 -30.56 40.22 -7.38
CA TRP A 214 -29.52 39.91 -6.40
C TRP A 214 -28.17 39.52 -7.02
N LEU A 215 -28.14 39.08 -8.28
CA LEU A 215 -26.93 38.57 -8.94
C LEU A 215 -25.84 39.65 -9.03
N ARG A 216 -26.24 40.92 -9.08
CA ARG A 216 -25.34 42.08 -9.08
C ARG A 216 -24.50 42.19 -7.79
N PHE A 217 -24.95 41.60 -6.67
CA PHE A 217 -24.35 41.72 -5.35
C PHE A 217 -23.67 40.42 -4.85
N ALA A 218 -23.72 39.35 -5.64
CA ALA A 218 -23.25 38.01 -5.27
C ALA A 218 -21.80 37.69 -5.66
N ASP A 219 -21.06 38.67 -6.21
CA ASP A 219 -19.70 38.52 -6.76
C ASP A 219 -19.60 37.52 -7.93
N THR A 220 -20.68 37.40 -8.71
CA THR A 220 -20.75 36.51 -9.87
C THR A 220 -21.18 37.26 -11.12
N SER A 221 -20.57 36.94 -12.25
CA SER A 221 -21.04 37.46 -13.54
C SER A 221 -22.22 36.66 -14.10
N VAL A 222 -22.99 37.24 -15.02
CA VAL A 222 -24.08 36.54 -15.72
C VAL A 222 -23.56 35.32 -16.49
N GLY A 223 -22.39 35.44 -17.13
CA GLY A 223 -21.77 34.32 -17.85
C GLY A 223 -21.32 33.21 -16.90
N GLU A 224 -20.75 33.58 -15.77
CA GLU A 224 -20.36 32.62 -14.72
C GLU A 224 -21.57 31.90 -14.12
N ALA A 225 -22.67 32.60 -13.86
CA ALA A 225 -23.90 31.97 -13.38
C ALA A 225 -24.47 30.95 -14.40
N PHE A 226 -24.41 31.27 -15.69
CA PHE A 226 -24.82 30.35 -16.75
C PHE A 226 -23.91 29.12 -16.83
N GLU A 227 -22.60 29.30 -16.79
CA GLU A 227 -21.62 28.20 -16.81
C GLU A 227 -21.79 27.30 -15.58
N LEU A 228 -21.91 27.89 -14.39
CA LEU A 228 -22.13 27.17 -13.13
C LEU A 228 -23.48 26.42 -13.12
N SER A 229 -24.50 26.93 -13.79
CA SER A 229 -25.79 26.23 -13.91
C SER A 229 -25.69 24.96 -14.78
N ARG A 230 -24.73 24.90 -15.70
CA ARG A 230 -24.56 23.77 -16.63
C ARG A 230 -23.57 22.73 -16.13
N GLN A 231 -22.56 23.17 -15.38
CA GLN A 231 -21.47 22.33 -14.92
C GLN A 231 -21.86 21.39 -13.78
N GLY A 232 -21.24 20.21 -13.76
CA GLY A 232 -21.39 19.26 -12.66
C GLY A 232 -20.76 19.75 -11.36
N VAL A 233 -21.02 19.07 -10.23
CA VAL A 233 -20.39 19.40 -8.93
C VAL A 233 -18.86 19.36 -9.02
N PHE A 234 -18.32 18.38 -9.75
CA PHE A 234 -16.89 18.20 -9.93
C PHE A 234 -16.23 19.35 -10.70
N GLU A 235 -16.77 19.70 -11.87
CA GLU A 235 -16.27 20.81 -12.69
C GLU A 235 -16.33 22.15 -11.93
N ARG A 236 -17.42 22.38 -11.19
CA ARG A 236 -17.55 23.56 -10.31
C ARG A 236 -16.49 23.59 -9.21
N ALA A 237 -16.16 22.42 -8.63
CA ALA A 237 -15.10 22.33 -7.63
C ALA A 237 -13.72 22.63 -8.22
N ILE A 238 -13.43 22.17 -9.45
CA ILE A 238 -12.17 22.51 -10.15
C ILE A 238 -12.07 24.02 -10.37
N ARG A 239 -13.13 24.67 -10.85
CA ARG A 239 -13.14 26.12 -11.04
C ARG A 239 -12.84 26.86 -9.73
N ARG A 240 -13.31 26.32 -8.59
CA ARG A 240 -13.05 26.89 -7.26
C ARG A 240 -11.63 26.68 -6.76
N ARG A 241 -10.88 25.67 -7.24
CA ARG A 241 -9.52 25.32 -6.78
C ARG A 241 -8.52 26.48 -6.91
N GLY A 242 -8.67 27.32 -7.92
CA GLY A 242 -7.83 28.51 -8.14
C GLY A 242 -8.36 29.80 -7.51
N TYR A 243 -9.53 29.76 -6.88
CA TYR A 243 -10.17 30.95 -6.35
C TYR A 243 -9.64 31.27 -4.95
N SER A 244 -8.86 32.35 -4.83
CA SER A 244 -8.39 32.84 -3.53
C SER A 244 -9.51 33.60 -2.81
N GLN A 245 -9.74 33.28 -1.54
CA GLN A 245 -10.70 34.01 -0.70
C GLN A 245 -10.17 35.42 -0.39
N ARG A 246 -10.47 36.37 -1.29
CA ARG A 246 -10.04 37.76 -1.16
C ARG A 246 -10.86 38.55 -0.14
N LEU A 247 -12.15 38.23 0.02
CA LEU A 247 -13.09 39.01 0.82
C LEU A 247 -12.73 39.02 2.31
N SER A 248 -12.32 37.88 2.86
CA SER A 248 -11.85 37.76 4.25
C SER A 248 -10.54 38.53 4.47
N ARG A 249 -9.64 38.53 3.48
CA ARG A 249 -8.37 39.29 3.55
C ARG A 249 -8.58 40.80 3.49
N LEU A 250 -9.57 41.27 2.72
CA LEU A 250 -9.93 42.69 2.70
C LEU A 250 -10.36 43.19 4.07
N MET A 251 -11.05 42.36 4.87
CA MET A 251 -11.41 42.72 6.25
C MET A 251 -10.18 42.97 7.12
N VAL A 252 -9.10 42.20 6.94
CA VAL A 252 -7.87 42.37 7.71
C VAL A 252 -7.08 43.61 7.26
N VAL A 253 -7.08 43.91 5.96
CA VAL A 253 -6.37 45.08 5.41
C VAL A 253 -7.08 46.38 5.73
N TYR A 254 -8.41 46.40 5.68
CA TYR A 254 -9.24 47.58 5.89
C TYR A 254 -9.98 47.53 7.25
N ASP A 255 -9.25 47.25 8.33
CA ASP A 255 -9.78 47.20 9.72
C ASP A 255 -9.69 48.56 10.45
N ASP A 256 -9.47 49.65 9.72
CA ASP A 256 -9.31 50.98 10.31
C ASP A 256 -10.66 51.49 10.86
N LYS A 257 -10.69 51.80 12.15
CA LYS A 257 -11.88 52.29 12.87
C LYS A 257 -12.42 53.63 12.36
N GLU A 258 -11.63 54.37 11.58
CA GLU A 258 -12.01 55.67 11.01
C GLU A 258 -12.66 55.54 9.62
N ASN A 259 -12.51 54.41 8.93
CA ASN A 259 -13.15 54.17 7.65
C ASN A 259 -14.54 53.54 7.90
N ASP A 260 -15.60 54.21 7.43
CA ASP A 260 -16.94 53.64 7.45
C ASP A 260 -16.90 52.22 6.84
N LEU A 261 -17.41 51.22 7.57
CA LEU A 261 -17.45 49.80 7.17
C LEU A 261 -18.10 49.56 5.78
N SER A 262 -18.83 50.54 5.26
CA SER A 262 -19.43 50.60 3.92
C SER A 262 -18.45 50.98 2.80
N ALA A 263 -17.36 51.70 3.09
CA ALA A 263 -16.37 52.10 2.09
C ALA A 263 -15.42 50.96 1.70
N ALA A 264 -15.21 49.98 2.58
CA ALA A 264 -14.31 48.85 2.37
C ALA A 264 -14.93 47.68 1.56
N VAL A 265 -16.22 47.76 1.20
CA VAL A 265 -16.92 46.66 0.53
C VAL A 265 -17.08 46.95 -0.95
N PRO A 266 -16.58 46.09 -1.84
CA PRO A 266 -16.95 46.17 -3.24
C PRO A 266 -18.47 45.98 -3.39
N SER A 267 -19.13 46.91 -4.06
CA SER A 267 -20.60 46.85 -4.25
C SER A 267 -21.07 45.58 -4.95
N HIS A 268 -20.20 44.90 -5.69
CA HIS A 268 -20.50 43.63 -6.35
C HIS A 268 -20.49 42.41 -5.45
N SER A 269 -19.95 42.48 -4.23
CA SER A 269 -19.85 41.35 -3.29
C SER A 269 -20.61 41.59 -1.97
N LEU A 270 -21.54 42.55 -1.97
CA LEU A 270 -22.24 43.02 -0.77
C LEU A 270 -22.97 41.88 -0.01
N PHE A 271 -23.53 40.90 -0.71
CA PHE A 271 -24.28 39.81 -0.08
C PHE A 271 -23.41 38.66 0.45
N ASN A 272 -22.11 38.65 0.16
CA ASN A 272 -21.19 37.60 0.62
C ASN A 272 -20.68 37.88 2.05
N ILE A 273 -21.63 38.04 2.99
CA ILE A 273 -21.37 38.43 4.38
C ILE A 273 -20.56 37.36 5.11
N VAL A 274 -20.90 36.09 4.93
CA VAL A 274 -20.25 34.97 5.63
C VAL A 274 -18.77 34.87 5.22
N GLU A 275 -18.48 34.89 3.92
CA GLU A 275 -17.11 34.81 3.41
C GLU A 275 -16.25 36.00 3.85
N ARG A 276 -16.86 37.18 4.00
CA ARG A 276 -16.19 38.35 4.56
C ARG A 276 -15.86 38.20 6.04
N SER A 277 -16.82 37.69 6.82
CA SER A 277 -16.68 37.54 8.28
C SER A 277 -15.83 36.34 8.72
N ASP A 278 -15.20 35.64 7.78
CA ASP A 278 -14.39 34.46 8.09
C ASP A 278 -13.13 34.82 8.89
N ARG A 279 -13.02 34.23 10.08
CA ARG A 279 -11.91 34.43 11.02
C ARG A 279 -10.64 33.70 10.63
N ARG A 280 -10.69 32.79 9.63
CA ARG A 280 -9.51 32.06 9.15
C ARG A 280 -8.41 33.00 8.66
N ALA A 281 -8.76 34.01 7.88
CA ALA A 281 -7.79 35.00 7.38
C ALA A 281 -7.09 35.76 8.51
N LEU A 282 -7.81 36.10 9.58
CA LEU A 282 -7.23 36.71 10.77
C LEU A 282 -6.30 35.73 11.50
N ALA A 283 -6.74 34.49 11.69
CA ALA A 283 -5.99 33.45 12.39
C ALA A 283 -4.63 33.15 11.73
N GLU A 284 -4.56 33.20 10.40
CA GLU A 284 -3.32 33.01 9.62
C GLU A 284 -2.28 34.13 9.82
N ILE A 285 -2.71 35.35 10.18
CA ILE A 285 -1.83 36.53 10.29
C ILE A 285 -1.31 36.72 11.72
N THR A 286 -2.03 36.24 12.73
CA THR A 286 -1.63 36.43 14.14
C THR A 286 -0.27 35.81 14.47
N ARG A 287 0.57 36.55 15.22
CA ARG A 287 1.95 36.13 15.57
C ARG A 287 2.02 34.87 16.43
N GLU A 288 1.10 34.74 17.38
CA GLU A 288 1.12 33.61 18.34
C GLU A 288 0.51 32.32 17.78
N GLY A 289 -0.28 32.40 16.70
CA GLY A 289 -0.86 31.21 16.04
C GLY A 289 -1.91 30.43 16.84
N ARG A 290 -2.23 30.79 18.09
CA ARG A 290 -3.18 30.06 18.96
C ARG A 290 -4.53 29.77 18.29
N MET A 291 -5.08 30.73 17.55
CA MET A 291 -6.36 30.57 16.86
C MET A 291 -6.25 29.57 15.70
N ASN A 292 -5.14 29.59 14.96
CA ASN A 292 -4.90 28.64 13.86
C ASN A 292 -4.76 27.20 14.41
N GLU A 293 -4.12 27.04 15.56
CA GLU A 293 -4.03 25.75 16.25
C GLU A 293 -5.39 25.21 16.68
N LEU A 294 -6.30 26.07 17.15
CA LEU A 294 -7.66 25.68 17.52
C LEU A 294 -8.52 25.32 16.30
N LEU A 295 -8.38 26.04 15.19
CA LEU A 295 -9.11 25.75 13.96
C LEU A 295 -8.70 24.39 13.34
N ASN A 296 -7.43 24.01 13.50
CA ASN A 296 -6.86 22.77 12.95
C ASN A 296 -6.57 21.71 14.03
N ILE A 297 -7.24 21.79 15.18
CA ILE A 297 -6.98 20.92 16.33
C ILE A 297 -7.19 19.45 16.00
N SER A 298 -8.20 19.11 15.18
CA SER A 298 -8.49 17.73 14.79
C SER A 298 -7.31 17.09 14.06
N SER A 299 -6.77 17.77 13.04
CA SER A 299 -5.59 17.30 12.29
C SER A 299 -4.37 17.15 13.21
N ARG A 300 -4.16 18.10 14.13
CA ARG A 300 -3.04 18.03 15.07
C ARG A 300 -3.20 16.90 16.08
N THR A 301 -4.41 16.69 16.62
CA THR A 301 -4.69 15.56 17.52
C THR A 301 -4.50 14.22 16.81
N PHE A 302 -4.90 14.13 15.54
CA PHE A 302 -4.70 12.94 14.72
C PHE A 302 -3.20 12.63 14.51
N GLN A 303 -2.39 13.65 14.22
CA GLN A 303 -0.94 13.52 14.07
C GLN A 303 -0.25 13.16 15.39
N ASN A 304 -0.60 13.85 16.49
CA ASN A 304 -0.03 13.62 17.81
C ASN A 304 -0.37 12.22 18.36
N ALA A 305 -1.56 11.71 18.04
CA ALA A 305 -1.96 10.35 18.40
C ALA A 305 -1.21 9.26 17.61
N GLY A 306 -0.43 9.63 16.58
CA GLY A 306 0.32 8.69 15.76
C GLY A 306 -0.56 7.77 14.92
N LEU A 307 -1.85 8.09 14.74
CA LEU A 307 -2.81 7.24 14.03
C LEU A 307 -2.43 7.00 12.56
N GLY A 308 -1.70 7.93 11.95
CA GLY A 308 -1.16 7.76 10.59
C GLY A 308 0.02 6.78 10.49
N LEU A 309 0.65 6.42 11.60
CA LEU A 309 1.76 5.45 11.65
C LEU A 309 1.28 4.02 11.94
N ILE A 310 0.05 3.87 12.44
CA ILE A 310 -0.50 2.56 12.77
C ILE A 310 -0.77 1.80 11.47
N GLU A 311 -0.22 0.58 11.38
CA GLU A 311 -0.47 -0.30 10.25
C GLU A 311 -1.97 -0.64 10.15
N PRO A 312 -2.56 -0.61 8.95
CA PRO A 312 -3.98 -0.88 8.78
C PRO A 312 -4.30 -2.34 9.15
N CYS A 313 -4.98 -2.54 10.28
CA CYS A 313 -5.32 -3.87 10.78
C CYS A 313 -6.46 -4.55 9.98
N ALA A 314 -7.27 -3.77 9.27
CA ALA A 314 -8.39 -4.27 8.49
C ALA A 314 -8.23 -3.88 7.02
N LYS A 315 -8.47 -4.85 6.14
CA LYS A 315 -8.52 -4.67 4.69
C LYS A 315 -9.85 -5.26 4.19
N PRO A 316 -10.43 -4.73 3.10
CA PRO A 316 -11.61 -5.35 2.50
C PRO A 316 -11.28 -6.79 2.06
N GLY A 317 -12.21 -7.72 2.27
CA GLY A 317 -11.99 -9.13 1.92
C GLY A 317 -11.91 -9.35 0.41
N ALA A 318 -12.61 -8.53 -0.37
CA ALA A 318 -12.61 -8.58 -1.83
C ALA A 318 -12.68 -7.16 -2.44
N LEU A 319 -12.10 -7.02 -3.63
CA LEU A 319 -12.15 -5.83 -4.48
C LEU A 319 -12.62 -6.24 -5.87
N ALA A 320 -13.49 -5.44 -6.49
CA ALA A 320 -13.99 -5.68 -7.83
C ALA A 320 -13.99 -4.38 -8.66
N PRO A 321 -13.69 -4.43 -9.96
CA PRO A 321 -13.91 -3.31 -10.85
C PRO A 321 -15.43 -3.06 -11.02
N PRO A 322 -15.83 -1.86 -11.42
CA PRO A 322 -17.24 -1.57 -11.70
C PRO A 322 -17.80 -2.48 -12.81
N ILE A 323 -19.09 -2.78 -12.73
CA ILE A 323 -19.79 -3.57 -13.75
C ILE A 323 -19.82 -2.76 -15.04
N THR A 324 -19.40 -3.39 -16.14
CA THR A 324 -19.42 -2.79 -17.47
C THR A 324 -20.51 -3.40 -18.34
N ILE A 325 -21.07 -2.59 -19.24
CA ILE A 325 -22.04 -3.05 -20.23
C ILE A 325 -21.31 -3.80 -21.32
N SER A 326 -21.72 -5.04 -21.57
CA SER A 326 -21.27 -5.83 -22.71
C SER A 326 -22.20 -5.58 -23.90
N CYS A 327 -21.64 -4.99 -24.96
CA CYS A 327 -22.37 -4.72 -26.19
C CYS A 327 -21.40 -4.76 -27.37
N SER A 328 -21.83 -5.35 -28.49
CA SER A 328 -21.02 -5.43 -29.71
C SER A 328 -20.85 -4.10 -30.47
N ASN A 329 -21.44 -3.00 -29.96
CA ASN A 329 -21.40 -1.70 -30.60
C ASN A 329 -20.14 -0.91 -30.20
N GLN A 330 -19.36 -0.44 -31.18
CA GLN A 330 -18.16 0.35 -30.94
C GLN A 330 -18.43 1.67 -30.19
N PHE A 331 -19.60 2.28 -30.39
CA PHE A 331 -19.98 3.51 -29.68
C PHE A 331 -19.96 3.33 -28.16
N VAL A 332 -20.40 2.16 -27.67
CA VAL A 332 -20.41 1.84 -26.23
C VAL A 332 -18.99 1.79 -25.68
N ASN A 333 -18.03 1.26 -26.43
CA ASN A 333 -16.64 1.22 -26.00
C ASN A 333 -16.01 2.62 -25.90
N VAL A 334 -16.36 3.53 -26.81
CA VAL A 334 -15.91 4.93 -26.75
C VAL A 334 -16.55 5.62 -25.55
N GLU A 335 -17.85 5.44 -25.36
CA GLU A 335 -18.56 6.02 -24.22
C GLU A 335 -18.05 5.50 -22.88
N ILE A 336 -17.76 4.20 -22.74
CA ILE A 336 -17.13 3.66 -21.52
C ILE A 336 -15.81 4.38 -21.25
N ARG A 337 -14.99 4.64 -22.28
CA ARG A 337 -13.75 5.41 -22.09
C ARG A 337 -14.02 6.85 -21.63
N ASP A 338 -14.97 7.52 -22.26
CA ASP A 338 -15.28 8.92 -21.95
C ASP A 338 -15.98 9.11 -20.59
N THR A 339 -16.77 8.12 -20.15
CA THR A 339 -17.54 8.18 -18.90
C THR A 339 -16.78 7.61 -17.71
N LEU A 340 -16.22 6.40 -17.85
CA LEU A 340 -15.57 5.69 -16.75
C LEU A 340 -14.16 6.23 -16.47
N PHE A 341 -13.40 6.50 -17.52
CA PHE A 341 -12.05 7.04 -17.39
C PHE A 341 -12.05 8.56 -17.44
N ASN A 342 -12.88 9.15 -18.30
CA ASN A 342 -13.02 10.59 -18.51
C ASN A 342 -11.66 11.34 -18.60
N PRO A 343 -11.12 11.52 -19.82
CA PRO A 343 -9.80 12.10 -20.01
C PRO A 343 -9.71 13.57 -19.59
N SER A 344 -10.83 14.27 -19.38
CA SER A 344 -10.82 15.64 -18.87
C SER A 344 -10.63 15.70 -17.35
N VAL A 345 -11.11 14.67 -16.63
CA VAL A 345 -11.11 14.62 -15.16
C VAL A 345 -9.78 14.12 -14.61
N GLN A 346 -9.22 13.06 -15.19
CA GLN A 346 -7.96 12.46 -14.73
C GLN A 346 -6.79 13.45 -14.57
N PRO A 347 -6.45 14.29 -15.56
CA PRO A 347 -5.32 15.22 -15.44
C PRO A 347 -5.58 16.35 -14.44
N THR A 348 -6.84 16.60 -14.06
CA THR A 348 -7.15 17.62 -13.04
C THR A 348 -6.98 17.10 -11.61
N LEU A 349 -7.17 15.80 -11.41
CA LEU A 349 -6.97 15.12 -10.14
C LEU A 349 -5.50 14.77 -9.90
N LEU A 350 -4.82 14.37 -10.97
CA LEU A 350 -3.39 14.09 -10.97
C LEU A 350 -2.61 15.41 -11.12
N GLU A 351 -1.33 15.41 -10.75
CA GLU A 351 -0.46 16.57 -11.01
C GLU A 351 -0.36 16.83 -12.53
N PRO A 352 -0.26 18.10 -12.96
CA PRO A 352 -0.09 18.41 -14.38
C PRO A 352 1.18 17.73 -14.90
N PRO A 353 1.17 17.24 -16.15
CA PRO A 353 2.35 16.61 -16.74
C PRO A 353 3.53 17.59 -16.65
N ARG A 354 4.66 17.13 -16.10
CA ARG A 354 5.89 17.90 -16.06
C ARG A 354 6.28 18.23 -17.50
N GLU A 355 6.40 19.51 -17.83
CA GLU A 355 6.84 19.91 -19.16
C GLU A 355 8.24 19.31 -19.43
N PRO A 356 8.47 18.74 -20.63
CA PRO A 356 9.71 18.04 -20.97
C PRO A 356 10.96 18.95 -21.05
N TRP A 357 10.84 20.25 -20.77
CA TRP A 357 11.92 21.23 -20.83
C TRP A 357 12.59 21.53 -19.48
N MET A 358 12.24 20.80 -18.41
CA MET A 358 12.95 20.85 -17.11
C MET A 358 13.65 19.51 -16.79
N GLN A 359 14.54 19.07 -17.67
CA GLN A 359 15.58 18.09 -17.37
C GLN A 359 16.92 18.54 -17.92
#